data_AF-A0A951GDU0-F1
#
_entry.id   AF-A0A951GDU0-F1
#
_cell.length_a   1.000
_cell.length_b   1.000
_cell.length_c   1.000
_cell.angle_alpha   90.00
_cell.angle_beta   90.00
_cell.angle_gamma   90.00
#
_symmetry.space_group_name_H-M   'P 1'
#
loop_
_entity.id
_entity.type
_entity.pdbx_description
1 polymer ?
#
loop_
_entity_poly.entity_id
_entity_poly.type
_entity_poly.pdbx_seq_one_letter_code
_entity_poly.pdbx_strand_id
1 'polypeptide(L)' 'MVWRVSKIDPTTNVAAKSVLQAFESARRSGRPSVECYRAGVAAWRREHPDQSAEYAAKQAVAVILATHAKIRIEE' A
#
# COMPACT_ATOMS: atom_id res chain seq x y z
N MET A 1 18.34 -9.43 -22.75
CA MET A 1 17.31 -8.47 -22.32
C MET A 1 17.27 -8.45 -20.81
N VAL A 2 17.86 -7.42 -20.18
CA VAL A 2 17.72 -7.23 -18.73
C VAL A 2 16.36 -6.55 -18.50
N TRP A 3 15.36 -7.32 -18.12
CA TRP A 3 14.10 -6.77 -17.63
C TRP A 3 14.41 -6.11 -16.30
N ARG A 4 14.81 -4.84 -16.36
CA ARG A 4 14.86 -3.98 -15.20
C ARG A 4 13.39 -3.82 -14.80
N VAL A 5 12.91 -4.68 -13.90
CA VAL A 5 11.71 -4.42 -13.12
C VAL A 5 11.99 -3.08 -12.45
N SER A 6 11.54 -2.00 -13.10
CA SER A 6 11.54 -0.68 -12.53
C SER A 6 10.76 -0.85 -11.24
N LYS A 7 11.49 -0.85 -10.12
CA LYS A 7 10.94 -0.94 -8.78
C LYS A 7 9.91 0.19 -8.73
N ILE A 8 8.64 -0.16 -8.90
CA ILE A 8 7.56 0.82 -8.85
C ILE A 8 7.76 1.51 -7.52
N ASP A 9 8.01 2.82 -7.56
CA ASP A 9 8.06 3.58 -6.33
C ASP A 9 6.63 3.55 -5.77
N PRO A 10 6.41 2.88 -4.62
CA PRO A 10 5.06 2.62 -4.15
C PRO A 10 4.34 3.91 -3.81
N THR A 11 5.08 4.94 -3.38
CA THR A 11 4.53 6.21 -2.90
C THR A 11 4.07 7.15 -4.01
N THR A 12 4.64 7.02 -5.21
CA THR A 12 4.25 7.78 -6.41
C THR A 12 3.27 7.01 -7.30
N ASN A 13 2.96 5.77 -6.96
CA ASN A 13 2.03 4.95 -7.74
C ASN A 13 0.57 5.43 -7.58
N VAL A 14 -0.21 5.34 -8.66
CA VAL A 14 -1.65 5.65 -8.65
C VAL A 14 -2.43 4.82 -7.60
N ALA A 15 -1.97 3.60 -7.33
CA ALA A 15 -2.54 2.72 -6.32
C ALA A 15 -2.32 3.22 -4.89
N ALA A 16 -1.31 4.07 -4.63
CA ALA A 16 -0.97 4.55 -3.30
C ALA A 16 -2.15 5.26 -2.62
N LYS A 17 -2.86 6.12 -3.37
CA LYS A 17 -4.02 6.84 -2.86
C LYS A 17 -5.15 5.88 -2.50
N SER A 18 -5.41 4.89 -3.34
CA SER A 18 -6.44 3.87 -3.12
C SER A 18 -6.11 2.98 -1.91
N VAL A 19 -4.84 2.61 -1.74
CA VAL A 19 -4.35 1.84 -0.58
C VAL A 19 -4.53 2.60 0.72
N LEU A 20 -4.12 3.88 0.75
CA LEU A 20 -4.27 4.72 1.94
C LEU A 20 -5.74 4.96 2.28
N GLN A 21 -6.59 5.21 1.28
CA GLN A 21 -8.03 5.39 1.50
C GLN A 21 -8.68 4.13 2.07
N ALA A 22 -8.31 2.94 1.57
CA ALA A 22 -8.81 1.66 2.08
C ALA A 22 -8.32 1.41 3.52
N PHE A 23 -7.05 1.67 3.80
CA PHE A 23 -6.47 1.54 5.14
C PHE A 23 -7.14 2.47 6.15
N GLU A 24 -7.28 3.76 5.83
CA GLU A 24 -7.91 4.76 6.70
C GLU A 24 -9.41 4.49 6.91
N SER A 25 -10.10 3.95 5.90
CA SER A 25 -11.51 3.58 6.05
C SER A 25 -11.69 2.37 6.97
N ALA A 26 -10.79 1.38 6.87
CA ALA A 26 -10.78 0.24 7.78
C ALA A 26 -10.42 0.68 9.22
N ARG A 27 -9.45 1.59 9.36
CA ARG A 27 -9.05 2.15 10.66
C ARG A 27 -10.19 2.94 11.31
N ARG A 28 -10.88 3.80 10.56
CA ARG A 28 -12.07 4.53 11.03
C ARG A 28 -13.24 3.61 11.40
N SER A 29 -13.33 2.46 10.76
CA SER A 29 -14.34 1.44 11.08
C SER A 29 -14.01 0.65 12.36
N GLY A 30 -12.91 0.98 13.06
CA GLY A 30 -12.48 0.27 14.27
C GLY A 30 -12.01 -1.16 14.00
N ARG A 31 -11.65 -1.50 12.76
CA ARG A 31 -11.16 -2.84 12.42
C ARG A 31 -9.78 -3.08 13.02
N PRO A 32 -9.44 -4.34 13.36
CA PRO A 32 -8.11 -4.68 13.84
C PRO A 32 -7.06 -4.37 12.76
N SER A 33 -5.84 -4.03 13.19
CA SER A 33 -4.75 -3.60 12.29
C SER A 33 -4.51 -4.55 11.11
N VAL A 34 -4.63 -5.86 11.33
CA VAL A 34 -4.49 -6.89 10.28
C VAL A 34 -5.51 -6.71 9.15
N GLU A 35 -6.75 -6.39 9.49
CA GLU A 35 -7.82 -6.13 8.52
C GLU A 35 -7.57 -4.82 7.76
N CYS A 36 -7.02 -3.80 8.43
CA CYS A 36 -6.64 -2.54 7.78
C CYS A 36 -5.54 -2.74 6.75
N TYR A 37 -4.50 -3.53 7.06
CA TYR A 37 -3.47 -3.88 6.09
C TYR A 37 -4.05 -4.70 4.93
N ARG A 38 -4.91 -5.69 5.21
CA ARG A 38 -5.58 -6.48 4.16
C ARG A 38 -6.40 -5.61 3.21
N ALA A 39 -7.10 -4.59 3.72
CA ALA A 39 -7.83 -3.64 2.90
C ALA A 39 -6.90 -2.87 1.94
N GLY A 40 -5.75 -2.41 2.44
CA GLY A 40 -4.72 -1.77 1.61
C GLY A 40 -4.15 -2.69 0.53
N VAL A 41 -3.84 -3.95 0.88
CA VAL A 41 -3.36 -4.96 -0.07
C VAL A 41 -4.40 -5.28 -1.14
N ALA A 42 -5.67 -5.40 -0.76
CA ALA A 42 -6.76 -5.63 -1.70
C ALA A 42 -6.93 -4.47 -2.70
N ALA A 43 -6.78 -3.23 -2.23
CA ALA A 43 -6.78 -2.06 -3.10
C ALA A 43 -5.59 -2.07 -4.08
N TRP A 44 -4.38 -2.40 -3.61
CA TRP A 44 -3.20 -2.52 -4.48
C TRP A 44 -3.38 -3.59 -5.56
N ARG A 45 -3.94 -4.75 -5.20
CA ARG A 45 -4.18 -5.86 -6.13
C ARG A 45 -5.20 -5.57 -7.21
N ARG A 46 -6.14 -4.64 -6.98
CA ARG A 46 -7.10 -4.21 -8.01
C ARG A 46 -6.42 -3.42 -9.12
N GLU A 47 -5.46 -2.58 -8.75
CA GLU A 47 -4.70 -1.76 -9.70
C GLU A 47 -3.57 -2.55 -10.38
N HIS A 48 -3.02 -3.55 -9.69
CA HIS A 48 -1.95 -4.42 -10.18
C HIS A 48 -2.33 -5.90 -10.10
N PRO A 49 -3.29 -6.38 -10.91
CA PRO A 49 -3.74 -7.77 -10.87
C PRO A 49 -2.65 -8.76 -11.32
N ASP A 50 -1.67 -8.27 -12.08
CA ASP A 50 -0.52 -9.05 -12.59
C ASP A 50 0.54 -9.35 -11.51
N GLN A 51 0.49 -8.65 -10.37
CA GLN A 51 1.47 -8.84 -9.31
C GLN A 51 1.11 -10.00 -8.38
N SER A 52 2.12 -10.80 -8.02
CA SER A 52 1.98 -11.83 -6.99
C SER A 52 1.48 -11.24 -5.66
N ALA A 53 0.65 -12.00 -4.94
CA ALA A 53 0.05 -11.55 -3.68
C ALA A 53 1.08 -11.09 -2.65
N GLU A 54 2.22 -11.77 -2.56
CA GLU A 54 3.32 -11.39 -1.68
C GLU A 54 3.95 -10.04 -2.07
N TYR A 55 4.16 -9.82 -3.37
CA TYR A 55 4.75 -8.58 -3.88
C TYR A 55 3.80 -7.40 -3.69
N ALA A 56 2.52 -7.58 -3.99
CA ALA A 56 1.47 -6.60 -3.73
C ALA A 56 1.36 -6.25 -2.24
N ALA A 57 1.49 -7.24 -1.36
CA ALA A 57 1.47 -7.00 0.08
C ALA A 57 2.66 -6.14 0.55
N LYS A 58 3.87 -6.47 0.09
CA LYS A 58 5.09 -5.70 0.38
C LYS A 58 4.96 -4.25 -0.09
N GLN A 59 4.44 -4.04 -1.30
CA GLN A 59 4.23 -2.69 -1.86
C GLN A 59 3.20 -1.88 -1.07
N ALA A 60 2.03 -2.46 -0.78
CA ALA A 60 0.99 -1.79 -0.02
C ALA A 60 1.46 -1.40 1.40
N VAL A 61 2.18 -2.29 2.08
CA VAL A 61 2.76 -2.01 3.40
C VAL A 61 3.82 -0.91 3.32
N ALA A 62 4.65 -0.91 2.27
CA ALA A 62 5.63 0.15 2.04
C ALA A 62 4.96 1.52 1.85
N VAL A 63 3.83 1.62 1.13
CA VAL A 63 3.05 2.86 1.03
C VAL A 63 2.60 3.34 2.40
N ILE A 64 1.93 2.46 3.16
CA ILE A 64 1.33 2.81 4.47
C ILE A 64 2.43 3.28 5.44
N LEU A 65 3.55 2.56 5.49
CA LEU A 65 4.68 2.93 6.34
C LEU A 65 5.37 4.22 5.88
N ALA A 66 5.53 4.45 4.58
CA ALA A 66 6.14 5.68 4.08
C ALA A 66 5.28 6.92 4.40
N THR A 67 3.95 6.79 4.34
CA THR A 67 3.03 7.85 4.75
C THR A 67 3.09 8.10 6.26
N HIS A 68 3.06 7.04 7.08
CA HIS A 68 3.20 7.19 8.54
C HIS A 68 4.58 7.70 8.95
N ALA A 69 5.65 7.33 8.25
CA ALA A 69 7.00 7.83 8.51
C ALA A 69 7.15 9.31 8.15
N LYS A 70 6.49 9.79 7.08
CA LYS A 70 6.41 11.22 6.75
C LYS A 70 5.74 12.02 7.86
N ILE A 71 4.65 11.50 8.43
CA ILE A 71 3.94 12.15 9.56
C ILE A 71 4.85 12.31 10.79
N ARG A 72 5.84 11.41 10.97
CA ARG A 72 6.74 11.42 12.13
C ARG A 72 8.00 12.29 11.97
N ILE A 73 8.22 12.90 10.81
CA ILE A 73 9.36 13.83 10.58
C ILE A 73 8.93 15.29 10.83
N GLU A 74 7.64 15.53 11.08
CA GLU A 74 7.10 16.84 11.47
C GLU A 74 6.78 16.93 12.98
N GLU A 75 7.65 16.39 13.84
CA GLU A 75 7.65 16.68 15.29
C GLU A 75 8.97 17.33 15.72
#